data_AF-A0A3M4JVS8-F1
#
_entry.id   AF-A0A3M4JVS8-F1
#
_cell.length_a   1.000
_cell.length_b   1.000
_cell.length_c   1.000
_cell.angle_alpha   90.00
_cell.angle_beta   90.00
_cell.angle_gamma   90.00
#
_symmetry.space_group_name_H-M   'P 1'
#
loop_
_entity.id
_entity.type
_entity.pdbx_description
1 polymer ?
#
loop_
_entity_poly.entity_id
_entity_poly.type
_entity_poly.pdbx_seq_one_letter_code
_entity_poly.pdbx_strand_id
1 'polypeptide(L)' 'MATETNVSERIIRAEKHVNEQLSYGGIHPSTGPFGGTLEYRYQDGDLADEIGQLRRLADAFRQLADALESDSE' A
#
# COMPACT_ATOMS: atom_id res chain seq x y z
N MET A 1 1.82 -18.27 -20.10
CA MET A 1 3.17 -17.65 -20.29
C MET A 1 3.13 -16.13 -20.45
N ALA A 2 2.56 -15.52 -21.51
CA ALA A 2 2.55 -14.05 -21.62
C ALA A 2 1.56 -13.35 -20.66
N THR A 3 0.46 -14.02 -20.29
CA THR A 3 -0.56 -13.50 -19.37
C THR A 3 -0.13 -13.57 -17.91
N GLU A 4 0.44 -14.69 -17.46
CA GLU A 4 0.98 -14.85 -16.09
C GLU A 4 2.08 -13.83 -15.77
N THR A 5 2.99 -13.57 -16.72
CA THR A 5 4.04 -12.54 -16.53
C THR A 5 3.45 -11.14 -16.35
N ASN A 6 2.34 -10.83 -17.02
CA ASN A 6 1.67 -9.54 -16.88
C ASN A 6 0.96 -9.40 -15.52
N VAL A 7 0.35 -10.49 -15.02
CA VAL A 7 -0.32 -10.50 -13.71
C VAL A 7 0.69 -10.36 -12.57
N SER A 8 1.79 -11.13 -12.59
CA SER A 8 2.83 -11.00 -11.56
C SER A 8 3.48 -9.61 -11.53
N GLU A 9 3.70 -8.98 -12.70
CA GLU A 9 4.20 -7.60 -12.75
C GLU A 9 3.20 -6.59 -12.16
N ARG A 10 1.89 -6.79 -12.35
CA ARG A 10 0.85 -5.94 -11.78
C ARG A 10 0.82 -6.04 -10.25
N ILE A 11 0.95 -7.25 -9.70
CA ILE A 11 1.03 -7.47 -8.25
C ILE A 11 2.25 -6.75 -7.66
N ILE A 12 3.45 -6.95 -8.24
CA ILE A 12 4.69 -6.33 -7.75
C ILE A 12 4.57 -4.80 -7.75
N ARG A 13 3.96 -4.21 -8.79
CA ARG A 13 3.74 -2.76 -8.85
C ARG A 13 2.76 -2.29 -7.77
N ALA A 14 1.68 -3.03 -7.53
CA ALA A 14 0.70 -2.69 -6.51
C ALA A 14 1.29 -2.79 -5.09
N GLU A 15 2.07 -3.83 -4.80
CA GLU A 15 2.78 -3.98 -3.52
C GLU A 15 3.76 -2.84 -3.28
N LYS A 16 4.53 -2.46 -4.31
CA LYS A 16 5.43 -1.31 -4.24
C LYS A 16 4.66 -0.04 -3.94
N HIS A 17 3.51 0.17 -4.59
CA HIS A 17 2.69 1.35 -4.39
C HIS A 17 2.14 1.44 -2.96
N VAL A 18 1.69 0.34 -2.37
CA VAL A 18 1.30 0.27 -0.96
C VAL A 18 2.47 0.66 -0.05
N ASN A 19 3.66 0.12 -0.29
CA ASN A 19 4.86 0.42 0.51
C ASN A 19 5.25 1.91 0.43
N GLU A 20 5.15 2.53 -0.74
CA GLU A 20 5.36 3.97 -0.91
C GLU A 20 4.38 4.80 -0.07
N GLN A 21 3.08 4.43 -0.04
CA GLN A 21 2.09 5.15 0.75
C GLN A 21 2.27 4.97 2.27
N LEU A 22 2.72 3.78 2.69
CA LEU A 22 3.07 3.53 4.09
C LEU A 22 4.28 4.39 4.51
N SER A 23 5.32 4.42 3.67
CA SER A 23 6.54 5.19 3.91
C SER A 23 6.26 6.71 3.95
N TYR A 24 5.48 7.23 3.01
CA TYR A 24 5.18 8.66 2.91
C TYR A 24 4.33 9.18 4.07
N GLY A 25 3.41 8.36 4.60
CA GLY A 25 2.58 8.72 5.74
C GLY A 25 3.27 8.59 7.10
N GLY A 26 4.56 8.27 7.14
CA GLY A 26 5.25 7.97 8.38
C GLY A 26 4.71 6.71 9.07
N ILE A 27 3.98 5.86 8.34
CA ILE A 27 3.39 4.62 8.85
C ILE A 27 4.44 3.53 8.77
N HIS A 28 5.08 3.28 9.90
CA HIS A 28 6.11 2.25 9.99
C HIS A 28 5.53 1.03 10.69
N PRO A 29 5.82 -0.19 10.22
CA PRO A 29 5.55 -1.37 11.01
C PRO A 29 6.44 -1.35 12.25
N SER A 30 5.83 -1.38 13.43
CA SER A 30 6.54 -1.24 14.71
C SER A 30 7.47 -2.41 15.05
N THR A 31 7.35 -3.53 14.34
CA THR A 31 8.09 -4.79 14.59
C THR A 31 8.90 -5.31 13.40
N GLY A 32 9.36 -4.42 12.52
CA GLY A 32 10.19 -4.77 11.35
C GLY A 32 9.37 -4.92 10.06
N PRO A 33 9.97 -5.38 8.94
CA PRO A 33 9.41 -5.25 7.59
C PRO A 33 8.06 -5.95 7.35
N PHE A 34 7.54 -6.70 8.33
CA PHE A 34 6.26 -7.43 8.26
C PHE A 34 5.39 -7.24 9.52
N GLY A 35 5.64 -6.20 10.31
CA GLY A 35 4.85 -5.94 11.53
C GLY A 35 3.39 -5.60 11.22
N GLY A 36 2.45 -6.38 11.77
CA GLY A 36 0.99 -6.23 11.55
C GLY A 36 0.35 -5.01 12.22
N THR A 37 1.14 -4.10 12.79
CA THR A 37 0.66 -2.90 13.46
C THR A 37 1.17 -1.68 12.70
N LEU A 38 0.24 -0.93 12.10
CA LEU A 38 0.52 0.33 11.44
C LEU A 38 0.57 1.44 12.49
N GLU A 39 1.76 1.95 12.82
CA GLU A 39 1.89 3.11 13.71
C GLU A 39 1.90 4.39 12.89
N TYR A 40 0.81 5.17 12.99
CA TYR A 40 0.80 6.54 12.48
C TYR A 40 1.57 7.42 13.47
N ARG A 41 2.81 7.79 13.15
CA ARG A 41 3.56 8.75 13.97
C ARG A 41 2.95 10.13 13.78
N TYR A 42 2.05 10.48 14.69
CA TYR A 42 1.46 11.81 14.79
C TYR A 42 2.57 12.85 14.98
N GLN A 43 2.95 13.52 13.90
CA GLN A 43 3.83 14.69 13.91
C GLN A 43 3.03 15.88 13.38
N ASP A 44 2.22 16.49 14.25
CA ASP A 44 1.83 17.92 14.19
C ASP A 44 1.54 18.50 12.77
N GLY A 45 0.85 17.73 11.93
CA GLY A 45 0.47 18.09 10.55
C GLY A 45 -0.97 18.56 10.45
N ASP A 46 -1.27 19.34 9.39
CA ASP A 46 -2.60 19.88 9.13
C ASP A 46 -3.53 18.78 8.62
N LEU A 47 -4.50 18.37 9.46
CA LEU A 47 -5.49 17.26 9.29
C LEU A 47 -5.96 16.98 7.85
N ALA A 48 -6.02 18.02 7.00
CA ALA A 48 -6.34 17.92 5.58
C ALA A 48 -5.34 17.06 4.79
N ASP A 49 -4.04 17.16 5.07
CA ASP A 49 -2.97 16.40 4.42
C ASP A 49 -3.04 14.90 4.81
N GLU A 50 -3.44 14.59 6.05
CA GLU A 50 -3.60 13.22 6.55
C GLU A 50 -4.82 12.53 5.95
N ILE A 51 -5.94 13.24 5.77
CA ILE A 51 -7.09 12.70 5.04
C ILE A 51 -6.71 12.36 3.60
N GLY A 52 -5.92 13.23 2.95
CA GLY A 52 -5.35 12.98 1.64
C GLY A 52 -4.49 11.70 1.64
N GLN A 53 -3.65 11.53 2.66
CA GLN A 53 -2.77 10.37 2.79
C GLN A 53 -3.52 9.07 3.03
N LEU A 54 -4.51 9.06 3.90
CA LEU A 54 -5.35 7.89 4.18
C LEU A 54 -6.13 7.46 2.93
N ARG A 55 -6.62 8.42 2.13
CA ARG A 55 -7.28 8.11 0.85
C ARG A 55 -6.34 7.47 -0.16
N ARG A 56 -5.10 7.97 -0.27
CA ARG A 56 -4.08 7.37 -1.14
C ARG A 56 -3.70 5.95 -0.70
N LEU A 57 -3.58 5.71 0.60
CA LEU A 57 -3.30 4.38 1.14
C LEU A 57 -4.46 3.40 0.88
N ALA A 58 -5.70 3.84 1.08
CA ALA A 58 -6.88 3.03 0.78
C ALA A 58 -6.97 2.66 -0.71
N ASP A 59 -6.65 3.60 -1.61
CA ASP A 59 -6.62 3.32 -3.04
C ASP A 59 -5.51 2.34 -3.42
N ALA A 60 -4.33 2.45 -2.81
CA ALA A 60 -3.24 1.50 -3.02
C ALA A 60 -3.60 0.07 -2.58
N PHE A 61 -4.27 -0.08 -1.42
CA PHE A 61 -4.76 -1.40 -0.98
C PHE A 61 -5.82 -1.96 -1.93
N ARG A 62 -6.72 -1.12 -2.46
CA ARG A 62 -7.69 -1.56 -3.47
C ARG A 62 -6.99 -2.09 -4.72
N GLN A 63 -6.02 -1.36 -5.25
CA GLN A 63 -5.27 -1.79 -6.44
C GLN A 63 -4.54 -3.12 -6.22
N LEU A 64 -4.02 -3.36 -5.02
CA LEU A 64 -3.42 -4.64 -4.66
C LEU A 64 -4.46 -5.76 -4.61
N ALA A 65 -5.62 -5.52 -3.99
CA ALA A 65 -6.71 -6.49 -3.96
C ALA A 65 -7.18 -6.87 -5.37
N ASP A 66 -7.41 -5.88 -6.25
CA ASP A 66 -7.82 -6.10 -7.64
C ASP A 66 -6.76 -6.90 -8.44
N ALA A 67 -5.47 -6.65 -8.17
CA ALA A 67 -4.37 -7.37 -8.81
C ALA A 67 -4.29 -8.84 -8.35
N LEU A 68 -4.53 -9.11 -7.06
CA LEU A 68 -4.55 -10.45 -6.50
C LEU A 68 -5.80 -11.25 -6.93
N GLU A 69 -6.95 -10.59 -7.05
CA GLU A 69 -8.16 -11.21 -7.60
C GLU A 69 -7.95 -11.62 -9.06
N SER A 70 -7.31 -10.75 -9.86
CA SER A 70 -6.95 -11.05 -11.26
C SER A 70 -5.96 -12.22 -11.44
N ASP A 71 -5.22 -12.61 -10.40
CA ASP A 71 -4.32 -13.78 -10.40
C ASP A 71 -5.04 -15.07 -10.01
N SER A 72 -6.15 -14.94 -9.28
CA SER A 72 -6.94 -16.05 -8.77
C SER A 72 -8.00 -16.56 -9.76
N GLU A 73 -8.27 -15.82 -10.84
CA GLU A 73 -9.17 -16.15 -11.96
C GLU A 73 -8.45 -16.78 -13.16
#